data_AF-A0A9D4BJH2-F1
#
_entry.id   AF-A0A9D4BJH2-F1
#
_cell.length_a   1.000
_cell.length_b   1.000
_cell.length_c   1.000
_cell.angle_alpha   90.00
_cell.angle_beta   90.00
_cell.angle_gamma   90.00
#
_symmetry.space_group_name_H-M   'P 1'
#
loop_
_entity.id
_entity.type
_entity.pdbx_description
1 polymer ?
#
loop_
_entity_poly.entity_id
_entity_poly.type
_entity_poly.pdbx_seq_one_letter_code
_entity_poly.pdbx_strand_id
1 'polypeptide(L)'
;MATYWCICVAILGCLDISSAIDMYGLSYNYFDEMAQNYCAAKGEGWVLSIRRDCFGLAPTCNDICTSAKIDILNAIDNQATEVACFDGIFIKKGHKQLLPNPYQSQPDAEKASLVFYGYGSGGCTWAPNHCGPNYCCCTAFK
;
A
#
# COMPACT_ATOMS: atom_id res chain seq x y z
N MET A 1 37.12 11.26 -0.24
CA MET A 1 37.99 10.13 0.15
C MET A 1 37.23 9.32 1.18
N ALA A 2 36.57 8.25 0.76
CA ALA A 2 35.88 7.32 1.64
C ALA A 2 36.71 6.02 1.70
N THR A 3 37.09 5.63 2.91
CA THR A 3 37.87 4.42 3.20
C THR A 3 36.92 3.23 3.30
N TYR A 4 37.00 2.31 2.34
CA TYR A 4 36.26 1.04 2.35
C TYR A 4 37.09 -0.03 3.06
N TRP A 5 36.53 -0.64 4.10
CA TRP A 5 37.11 -1.82 4.73
C TRP A 5 36.54 -3.06 4.05
N CYS A 6 37.33 -3.69 3.17
CA CYS A 6 37.05 -5.03 2.67
C CYS A 6 37.44 -6.06 3.73
N ILE A 7 36.47 -6.72 4.34
CA ILE A 7 36.73 -7.96 5.07
C ILE A 7 36.70 -9.10 4.05
N CYS A 8 37.88 -9.61 3.70
CA CYS A 8 38.01 -10.82 2.88
C CYS A 8 37.65 -12.05 3.73
N VAL A 9 36.41 -12.52 3.65
CA VAL A 9 36.09 -13.91 4.00
C VAL A 9 36.36 -14.74 2.75
N ALA A 10 37.39 -15.57 2.82
CA ALA A 10 37.75 -16.46 1.73
C ALA A 10 36.62 -17.47 1.47
N ILE A 11 36.22 -17.60 0.20
CA ILE A 11 35.36 -18.66 -0.36
C ILE A 11 33.86 -18.47 -0.12
N LEU A 12 33.26 -17.47 -0.79
CA LEU A 12 31.93 -17.44 -1.44
C LEU A 12 31.66 -15.98 -1.81
N GLY A 13 31.09 -15.74 -2.98
CA GLY A 13 31.10 -14.43 -3.67
C GLY A 13 30.57 -13.25 -2.86
N CYS A 14 30.85 -12.03 -3.35
CA CYS A 14 30.36 -10.76 -2.81
C CYS A 14 28.86 -10.87 -2.48
N LEU A 15 28.54 -11.03 -1.19
CA LEU A 15 27.19 -10.83 -0.71
C LEU A 15 27.02 -9.33 -0.53
N ASP A 16 26.22 -8.72 -1.42
CA ASP A 16 25.69 -7.39 -1.20
C ASP A 16 24.87 -7.40 0.11
N ILE A 17 25.38 -6.69 1.11
CA ILE A 17 24.75 -6.52 2.44
C ILE A 17 23.42 -5.73 2.35
N SER A 18 22.99 -5.29 1.17
CA SER A 18 21.69 -4.63 0.96
C SER A 18 20.49 -5.55 1.25
N SER A 19 20.66 -6.88 1.22
CA SER A 19 19.57 -7.84 1.43
C SER A 19 19.33 -8.24 2.90
N ALA A 20 20.12 -7.75 3.86
CA ALA A 20 20.03 -8.17 5.27
C ALA A 20 19.14 -7.26 6.17
N ILE A 21 18.54 -6.20 5.62
CA ILE A 21 17.68 -5.27 6.40
C ILE A 21 16.18 -5.59 6.24
N ASP A 22 15.80 -6.58 5.43
CA ASP A 22 14.39 -6.94 5.23
C ASP A 22 13.83 -7.91 6.28
N MET A 23 14.64 -8.34 7.24
CA MET A 23 14.25 -9.38 8.21
C MET A 23 13.73 -8.86 9.56
N TYR A 24 13.81 -7.54 9.85
CA TYR A 24 13.38 -6.97 11.15
C TYR A 24 12.83 -5.53 11.10
N GLY A 25 12.05 -5.15 10.06
CA GLY A 25 11.61 -3.75 9.97
C GLY A 25 10.40 -3.39 9.13
N LEU A 26 9.71 -4.34 8.48
CA LEU A 26 8.45 -4.04 7.81
C LEU A 26 7.36 -3.86 8.88
N SER A 27 7.11 -2.60 9.24
CA SER A 27 6.02 -2.22 10.14
C SER A 27 4.70 -2.68 9.54
N TYR A 28 4.18 -3.81 10.02
CA TYR A 28 2.83 -4.28 9.73
C TYR A 28 1.84 -3.13 9.96
N ASN A 29 1.25 -2.61 8.88
CA ASN A 29 0.29 -1.53 8.95
C ASN A 29 -1.08 -2.05 8.54
N TYR A 30 -1.95 -2.24 9.52
CA TYR A 30 -3.32 -2.69 9.30
C TYR A 30 -4.11 -1.82 8.32
N PHE A 31 -3.76 -0.54 8.15
CA PHE A 31 -4.41 0.32 7.17
C PHE A 31 -4.09 -0.10 5.72
N ASP A 32 -2.86 -0.55 5.46
CA ASP A 32 -2.47 -1.04 4.14
C ASP A 32 -3.20 -2.32 3.82
N GLU A 33 -3.26 -3.24 4.78
CA GLU A 33 -4.00 -4.50 4.64
C GLU A 33 -5.49 -4.24 4.34
N MET A 34 -6.10 -3.29 5.04
CA MET A 34 -7.49 -2.92 4.78
C MET A 34 -7.68 -2.27 3.40
N ALA A 35 -6.76 -1.38 2.99
CA ALA A 35 -6.82 -0.76 1.68
C ALA A 35 -6.67 -1.82 0.58
N GLN A 36 -5.72 -2.74 0.74
CA GLN A 36 -5.47 -3.84 -0.19
C GLN A 36 -6.70 -4.73 -0.32
N ASN A 37 -7.32 -5.13 0.80
CA ASN A 37 -8.54 -5.94 0.80
C ASN A 37 -9.72 -5.21 0.15
N TYR A 38 -9.92 -3.92 0.44
CA TYR A 38 -10.96 -3.13 -0.21
C TYR A 38 -10.77 -3.07 -1.73
N CYS A 39 -9.56 -2.76 -2.18
CA CYS A 39 -9.27 -2.68 -3.61
C CYS A 39 -9.47 -4.05 -4.27
N ALA A 40 -8.95 -5.13 -3.67
CA ALA A 40 -9.09 -6.49 -4.19
C ALA A 40 -10.56 -6.95 -4.29
N ALA A 41 -11.43 -6.51 -3.38
CA ALA A 41 -12.86 -6.81 -3.42
C ALA A 41 -13.61 -6.10 -4.56
N LYS A 42 -13.02 -5.06 -5.17
CA LYS A 42 -13.68 -4.23 -6.20
C LYS A 42 -13.01 -4.29 -7.57
N GLY A 43 -11.72 -4.54 -7.60
CA GLY A 43 -10.94 -4.58 -8.83
C GLY A 43 -10.96 -5.96 -9.48
N GLU A 44 -10.56 -5.98 -10.75
CA GLU A 44 -10.32 -7.21 -11.51
C GLU A 44 -8.82 -7.33 -11.81
N GLY A 45 -8.36 -8.56 -12.04
CA GLY A 45 -6.95 -8.85 -12.36
C GLY A 45 -6.01 -8.68 -11.16
N TRP A 46 -4.79 -8.21 -11.42
CA TRP A 46 -3.82 -7.90 -10.37
C TRP A 46 -4.17 -6.56 -9.74
N VAL A 47 -4.56 -6.58 -8.47
CA VAL A 47 -4.98 -5.37 -7.75
C VAL A 47 -3.99 -5.02 -6.67
N LEU A 48 -3.59 -3.75 -6.62
CA LEU A 48 -2.71 -3.20 -5.60
C LEU A 48 -3.29 -1.92 -5.03
N SER A 49 -3.11 -1.73 -3.72
CA SER A 49 -3.37 -0.47 -3.05
C SER A 49 -2.07 0.30 -2.84
N ILE A 50 -2.10 1.61 -3.11
CA ILE A 50 -0.93 2.48 -2.94
C ILE A 50 -1.31 3.64 -2.03
N ARG A 51 -0.46 3.93 -1.02
CA ARG A 51 -0.64 5.07 -0.14
C ARG A 51 -0.58 6.38 -0.93
N ARG A 52 -1.54 7.27 -0.66
CA ARG A 52 -1.55 8.63 -1.17
C ARG A 52 -1.18 9.59 -0.05
N ASP A 53 -0.14 10.38 -0.28
CA ASP A 53 0.18 11.49 0.62
C ASP A 53 -0.84 12.62 0.43
N CYS A 54 -1.39 13.10 1.54
CA CYS A 54 -2.37 14.18 1.59
C CYS A 54 -1.75 15.55 1.89
N PHE A 55 -0.43 15.65 2.08
CA PHE A 55 0.24 16.92 2.36
C PHE A 55 0.49 17.73 1.07
N GLY A 56 0.24 19.05 1.14
CA GLY A 56 0.53 19.98 0.05
C GLY A 56 -0.28 19.69 -1.24
N LEU A 57 0.39 19.82 -2.39
CA LEU A 57 -0.17 19.48 -3.71
C LEU A 57 -0.17 17.96 -3.89
N ALA A 58 -1.08 17.28 -3.20
CA ALA A 58 -1.24 15.84 -3.28
C ALA A 58 -1.58 15.40 -4.73
N PRO A 59 -0.80 14.48 -5.35
CA PRO A 59 -1.07 13.99 -6.70
C PRO A 59 -2.42 13.26 -6.77
N THR A 60 -2.99 13.11 -7.96
CA THR A 60 -4.22 12.30 -8.11
C THR A 60 -3.90 10.81 -8.01
N CYS A 61 -4.90 9.97 -7.77
CA CYS A 61 -4.68 8.52 -7.78
C CYS A 61 -4.31 7.98 -9.17
N ASN A 62 -4.74 8.65 -10.25
CA ASN A 62 -4.23 8.39 -11.60
C ASN A 62 -2.73 8.63 -11.70
N ASP A 63 -2.23 9.76 -11.19
CA ASP A 63 -0.80 10.09 -11.22
C ASP A 63 0.01 9.09 -10.37
N ILE A 64 -0.55 8.64 -9.25
CA ILE A 64 0.07 7.65 -8.38
C ILE A 64 0.17 6.29 -9.07
N CYS A 65 -0.93 5.74 -9.61
CA CYS A 65 -0.88 4.45 -10.30
C CYS A 65 0.02 4.50 -11.55
N THR A 66 0.04 5.63 -12.26
CA THR A 66 0.91 5.83 -13.43
C THR A 66 2.38 5.90 -13.04
N SER A 67 2.71 6.67 -12.00
CA SER A 67 4.10 6.81 -11.54
C SER A 67 4.63 5.52 -10.91
N ALA A 68 3.77 4.75 -10.25
CA ALA A 68 4.10 3.44 -9.69
C ALA A 68 4.04 2.28 -10.70
N LYS A 69 3.85 2.54 -12.01
CA LYS A 69 3.69 1.48 -13.03
C LYS A 69 4.81 0.44 -12.96
N ILE A 70 6.07 0.89 -12.92
CA ILE A 70 7.24 -0.02 -12.90
C ILE A 70 7.22 -0.89 -11.63
N ASP A 71 6.96 -0.30 -10.47
CA ASP A 71 6.93 -1.03 -9.20
C ASP A 71 5.79 -2.05 -9.15
N ILE A 72 4.61 -1.67 -9.66
CA ILE A 72 3.46 -2.58 -9.78
C ILE A 72 3.80 -3.76 -10.69
N LEU A 73 4.37 -3.50 -11.87
CA LEU A 73 4.72 -4.55 -12.82
C LEU A 73 5.80 -5.49 -12.26
N ASN A 74 6.79 -4.95 -11.56
CA ASN A 74 7.80 -5.75 -10.86
C ASN A 74 7.19 -6.61 -9.76
N ALA A 75 6.23 -6.08 -8.99
CA ALA A 75 5.56 -6.82 -7.91
C ALA A 75 4.74 -8.03 -8.38
N ILE A 76 4.40 -8.09 -9.68
CA ILE A 76 3.65 -9.19 -10.30
C ILE A 76 4.48 -9.93 -11.36
N ASP A 77 5.81 -9.88 -11.26
CA ASP A 77 6.73 -10.57 -12.18
C ASP A 77 6.48 -10.27 -13.67
N ASN A 78 6.10 -9.03 -13.98
CA ASN A 78 5.78 -8.55 -15.33
C ASN A 78 4.68 -9.38 -16.04
N GLN A 79 3.72 -9.93 -15.28
CA GLN A 79 2.59 -10.67 -15.85
C GLN A 79 1.53 -9.79 -16.54
N ALA A 80 1.67 -8.46 -16.41
CA ALA A 80 0.84 -7.43 -17.04
C ALA A 80 1.73 -6.40 -17.79
N THR A 81 1.12 -5.54 -18.58
CA THR A 81 1.78 -4.51 -19.42
C THR A 81 1.27 -3.11 -19.11
N GLU A 82 0.01 -3.01 -18.69
CA GLU A 82 -0.67 -1.77 -18.39
C GLU A 82 -1.12 -1.71 -16.93
N VAL A 83 -1.22 -0.48 -16.44
CA VAL A 83 -1.65 -0.16 -15.09
C VAL A 83 -2.64 0.99 -15.18
N ALA A 84 -3.77 0.88 -14.45
CA ALA A 84 -4.74 1.95 -14.34
C ALA A 84 -5.25 2.10 -12.91
N CYS A 85 -5.67 3.30 -12.55
CA CYS A 85 -6.49 3.51 -11.37
C CYS A 85 -7.95 3.16 -11.68
N PHE A 86 -8.64 2.51 -10.75
CA PHE A 86 -10.08 2.25 -10.87
C PHE A 86 -10.91 2.74 -9.67
N ASP A 87 -10.27 2.99 -8.52
CA ASP A 87 -10.94 3.50 -7.32
C ASP A 87 -9.94 4.21 -6.39
N GLY A 88 -10.46 4.92 -5.38
CA GLY A 88 -9.71 5.40 -4.24
C GLY A 88 -10.49 5.21 -2.94
N ILE A 89 -9.79 4.95 -1.85
CA ILE A 89 -10.39 4.78 -0.52
C ILE A 89 -9.79 5.78 0.45
N PHE A 90 -10.65 6.37 1.30
CA PHE A 90 -10.22 7.07 2.50
C PHE A 90 -10.45 6.17 3.71
N ILE A 91 -9.37 5.83 4.42
CA ILE A 91 -9.44 5.14 5.71
C ILE A 91 -9.24 6.16 6.82
N LYS A 92 -10.23 6.27 7.72
CA LYS A 92 -10.20 7.22 8.83
C LYS A 92 -9.17 6.78 9.87
N LYS A 93 -8.08 7.53 9.98
CA LYS A 93 -7.06 7.35 11.02
C LYS A 93 -7.58 7.82 12.38
N GLY A 94 -7.08 7.22 13.46
CA GLY A 94 -7.44 7.58 14.84
C GLY A 94 -8.86 7.17 15.26
N HIS A 95 -9.54 6.31 14.49
CA HIS A 95 -10.79 5.69 14.93
C HIS A 95 -10.50 4.56 15.93
N LYS A 96 -11.46 4.26 16.80
CA LYS A 96 -11.34 3.19 17.81
C LYS A 96 -11.06 1.85 17.11
N GLN A 97 -9.95 1.22 17.50
CA GLN A 97 -9.70 -0.19 17.18
C GLN A 97 -10.45 -1.07 18.17
N LEU A 98 -11.12 -2.10 17.65
CA LEU A 98 -11.76 -3.11 18.47
C LEU A 98 -10.71 -4.07 19.02
N LEU A 99 -10.95 -4.61 20.21
CA LEU A 99 -10.02 -5.51 20.88
C LEU A 99 -9.81 -6.79 20.06
N PRO A 100 -8.57 -7.16 19.74
CA PRO A 100 -8.28 -8.40 19.05
C PRO A 100 -8.51 -9.56 20.01
N ASN A 101 -9.59 -10.30 19.79
CA ASN A 101 -9.91 -11.57 20.44
C ASN A 101 -10.10 -11.54 21.98
N PRO A 102 -11.33 -11.70 22.44
CA PRO A 102 -11.64 -11.84 23.84
C PRO A 102 -12.05 -13.27 24.12
N TYR A 103 -11.21 -14.00 24.82
CA TYR A 103 -11.20 -15.45 24.89
C TYR A 103 -12.52 -16.15 25.32
N GLN A 104 -13.59 -15.44 25.72
CA GLN A 104 -14.92 -16.03 25.99
C GLN A 104 -16.13 -15.10 25.67
N SER A 105 -15.96 -13.77 25.61
CA SER A 105 -17.04 -12.80 25.36
C SER A 105 -16.57 -11.64 24.50
N GLN A 106 -17.20 -11.36 23.35
CA GLN A 106 -16.84 -10.24 22.45
C GLN A 106 -17.12 -8.87 23.12
N PRO A 107 -16.15 -8.18 23.77
CA PRO A 107 -16.40 -6.98 24.57
C PRO A 107 -16.70 -5.77 23.68
N ASP A 108 -16.40 -5.91 22.39
CA ASP A 108 -16.68 -4.96 21.33
C ASP A 108 -17.72 -5.50 20.33
N ALA A 109 -18.51 -6.51 20.72
CA ALA A 109 -19.72 -6.85 20.00
C ALA A 109 -20.58 -5.58 19.81
N GLU A 110 -21.21 -5.47 18.64
CA GLU A 110 -22.09 -4.36 18.25
C GLU A 110 -21.41 -2.97 18.18
N LYS A 111 -20.08 -2.90 18.29
CA LYS A 111 -19.36 -1.63 18.12
C LYS A 111 -18.90 -1.47 16.68
N ALA A 112 -19.04 -0.25 16.17
CA ALA A 112 -18.54 0.11 14.85
C ALA A 112 -17.02 -0.05 14.77
N SER A 113 -16.58 -0.77 13.73
CA SER A 113 -15.16 -0.95 13.42
C SER A 113 -14.60 0.29 12.69
N LEU A 114 -13.45 0.13 12.06
CA LEU A 114 -12.78 1.15 11.26
C LEU A 114 -13.70 1.69 10.15
N VAL A 115 -13.71 3.02 10.02
CA VAL A 115 -14.52 3.72 9.03
C VAL A 115 -13.69 3.96 7.78
N PHE A 116 -14.22 3.55 6.64
CA PHE A 116 -13.66 3.85 5.34
C PHE A 116 -14.74 4.40 4.40
N TYR A 117 -14.31 5.22 3.45
CA TYR A 117 -15.15 5.80 2.40
C TYR A 117 -14.55 5.51 1.03
N GLY A 118 -15.31 4.83 0.18
CA GLY A 118 -14.94 4.51 -1.19
C GLY A 118 -15.39 5.62 -2.14
N TYR A 119 -14.49 6.09 -3.00
CA TYR A 119 -14.78 7.17 -3.95
C TYR A 119 -15.29 6.65 -5.30
N GLY A 120 -15.17 5.35 -5.57
CA GLY A 120 -15.37 4.79 -6.90
C GLY A 120 -14.36 5.36 -7.90
N SER A 121 -14.69 5.31 -9.18
CA SER A 121 -13.86 5.88 -10.26
C SER A 121 -13.56 7.38 -10.07
N GLY A 122 -14.42 8.12 -9.36
CA GLY A 122 -14.17 9.51 -8.99
C GLY A 122 -12.98 9.72 -8.05
N GLY A 123 -12.50 8.66 -7.38
CA GLY A 123 -11.29 8.69 -6.56
C GLY A 123 -10.02 8.87 -7.38
N CYS A 124 -10.02 8.39 -8.63
CA CYS A 124 -8.86 8.44 -9.51
C CYS A 124 -8.47 9.86 -9.93
N THR A 125 -9.46 10.75 -10.05
CA THR A 125 -9.30 12.15 -10.46
C THR A 125 -9.54 13.14 -9.32
N TRP A 126 -9.62 12.66 -8.06
CA TRP A 126 -9.92 13.52 -6.92
C TRP A 126 -8.89 14.64 -6.78
N ALA A 127 -9.39 15.87 -6.66
CA ALA A 127 -8.61 17.08 -6.83
C ALA A 127 -7.46 17.25 -5.80
N PRO A 128 -6.37 17.93 -6.19
CA PRO A 128 -5.33 18.38 -5.27
C PRO A 128 -5.90 19.32 -4.19
N ASN A 129 -5.28 19.37 -3.00
CA ASN A 129 -5.57 20.28 -1.87
C ASN A 129 -6.72 19.90 -0.92
N HIS A 130 -7.36 18.73 -1.10
CA HIS A 130 -8.17 18.10 -0.07
C HIS A 130 -7.66 16.69 0.19
N CYS A 131 -7.62 16.27 1.47
CA CYS A 131 -7.36 14.86 1.79
C CYS A 131 -8.61 14.05 1.46
N GLY A 132 -8.75 13.74 0.16
CA GLY A 132 -9.68 12.76 -0.39
C GLY A 132 -9.17 11.35 -0.14
N PRO A 133 -9.22 10.41 -1.11
CA PRO A 133 -8.70 9.07 -0.89
C PRO A 133 -7.24 9.16 -0.39
N ASN A 134 -6.93 8.43 0.67
CA ASN A 134 -5.58 8.33 1.23
C ASN A 134 -4.91 7.00 0.84
N TYR A 135 -5.62 6.15 0.10
CA TYR A 135 -5.09 5.05 -0.68
C TYR A 135 -5.75 5.03 -2.07
N CYS A 136 -4.97 4.65 -3.07
CA CYS A 136 -5.39 4.49 -4.46
C CYS A 136 -5.50 3.01 -4.80
N CYS A 137 -6.54 2.63 -5.53
CA CYS A 137 -6.70 1.27 -6.04
C CYS A 137 -6.25 1.22 -7.49
N CYS A 138 -5.15 0.50 -7.73
CA CYS A 138 -4.58 0.28 -9.04
C CYS A 138 -4.86 -1.16 -9.49
N THR A 139 -5.15 -1.34 -10.77
CA THR A 139 -5.22 -2.65 -11.43
C THR A 139 -4.14 -2.74 -12.49
N ALA A 140 -3.56 -3.92 -12.66
CA ALA A 140 -2.67 -4.24 -13.75
C ALA A 140 -3.27 -5.33 -14.66
N PHE A 141 -3.19 -5.10 -15.96
CA PHE A 141 -3.78 -5.94 -17.01
C PHE A 141 -2.88 -6.00 -18.25
N LYS A 142 -3.19 -6.95 -19.13
CA LYS A 142 -2.44 -7.17 -20.39
C LYS A 142 -2.94 -6.28 -21.52
#